data_AF-A0A6G8NW67-F1
#
_entry.id   AF-A0A6G8NW67-F1
#
_cell.length_a   1.000
_cell.length_b   1.000
_cell.length_c   1.000
_cell.angle_alpha   90.00
_cell.angle_beta   90.00
_cell.angle_gamma   90.00
#
_symmetry.space_group_name_H-M   'P 1'
#
loop_
_entity.id
_entity.type
_entity.pdbx_description
1 polymer ?
#
loop_
_entity_poly.entity_id
_entity_poly.type
_entity_poly.pdbx_seq_one_letter_code
_entity_poly.pdbx_strand_id
1 'polypeptide(L)'
;MAQQKTNPKLEQALTRGDLAIRQANSGRATAVLRALGKMIVEASATIGVEAFVVIHDGDKIYDPADGMWPQQLLVSLDGPVEDADPDELRTVTLMADTPATVFRCEWQRADGKIGRQEGRPLAMVAFITDVDIPWLDDED
;
A
#
# COMPACT_ATOMS: atom_id res chain seq x y z
N MET A 1 20.25 42.97 8.55
CA MET A 1 20.75 41.71 9.14
C MET A 1 21.34 40.88 8.02
N ALA A 2 22.65 40.60 8.05
CA ALA A 2 23.31 39.84 6.99
C ALA A 2 22.87 38.37 7.07
N GLN A 3 22.31 37.85 5.99
CA GLN A 3 21.93 36.45 5.86
C GLN A 3 23.22 35.62 5.98
N GLN A 4 23.42 34.98 7.13
CA GLN A 4 24.61 34.18 7.39
C GLN A 4 24.60 33.01 6.40
N LYS A 5 25.59 32.96 5.49
CA LYS A 5 25.67 31.88 4.51
C LYS A 5 25.82 30.55 5.26
N THR A 6 24.86 29.66 5.08
CA THR A 6 24.87 28.31 5.64
C THR A 6 26.14 27.57 5.23
N ASN A 7 26.71 26.76 6.12
CA ASN A 7 27.90 25.96 5.83
C ASN A 7 27.58 24.90 4.76
N PRO A 8 28.24 24.89 3.58
CA PRO A 8 27.92 23.93 2.51
C PRO A 8 28.04 22.46 2.92
N LYS A 9 28.94 22.14 3.88
CA LYS A 9 29.07 20.78 4.41
C LYS A 9 27.85 20.37 5.24
N LEU A 10 27.25 21.33 5.95
CA LEU A 10 26.03 21.10 6.72
C LEU A 10 24.86 20.86 5.76
N GLU A 11 24.70 21.70 4.73
CA GLU A 11 23.64 21.52 3.72
C GLU A 11 23.74 20.15 3.04
N GLN A 12 24.95 19.73 2.65
CA GLN A 12 25.18 18.42 2.05
C GLN A 12 24.85 17.27 3.01
N ALA A 13 25.25 17.37 4.28
CA ALA A 13 24.99 16.33 5.27
C ALA A 13 23.49 16.19 5.54
N LEU A 14 22.77 17.30 5.73
CA LEU A 14 21.33 17.30 5.95
C LEU A 14 20.57 16.76 4.73
N THR A 15 20.97 17.15 3.51
CA THR A 15 20.35 16.63 2.26
C THR A 15 20.52 15.12 2.13
N ARG A 16 21.70 14.58 2.47
CA ARG A 16 21.94 13.12 2.43
C ARG A 16 21.16 12.39 3.51
N GLY A 17 21.09 12.94 4.71
CA GLY A 17 20.31 12.36 5.81
C GLY A 17 18.83 12.31 5.48
N ASP A 18 18.29 13.41 4.95
CA ASP A 18 16.91 13.50 4.50
C ASP A 18 16.58 12.48 3.40
N LEU A 19 17.41 12.36 2.37
CA LEU A 19 17.23 11.36 1.32
C LEU A 19 17.25 9.92 1.86
N ALA A 20 18.14 9.63 2.81
CA ALA A 20 18.23 8.30 3.43
C ALA A 20 16.97 7.96 4.24
N ILE A 21 16.40 8.93 4.96
CA ILE A 21 15.13 8.76 5.69
C ILE A 21 14.00 8.47 4.70
N ARG A 22 13.90 9.24 3.61
CA ARG A 22 12.90 9.03 2.56
C ARG A 22 13.01 7.65 1.93
N GLN A 23 14.22 7.21 1.60
CA GLN A 23 14.48 5.86 1.09
C GLN A 23 14.04 4.77 2.07
N ALA A 24 14.34 4.92 3.37
CA ALA A 24 13.94 3.95 4.39
C ALA A 24 12.42 3.86 4.53
N ASN A 25 11.73 5.00 4.54
CA ASN A 25 10.27 5.03 4.65
C ASN A 25 9.58 4.45 3.40
N SER A 26 10.08 4.79 2.21
CA SER A 26 9.62 4.25 0.93
C SER A 26 9.77 2.72 0.89
N GLY A 27 10.94 2.20 1.29
CA GLY A 27 11.18 0.76 1.38
C GLY A 27 10.27 0.06 2.38
N ARG A 28 9.99 0.69 3.53
CA ARG A 28 9.02 0.18 4.51
C ARG A 28 7.61 0.08 3.91
N ALA A 29 7.15 1.10 3.20
CA ALA A 29 5.82 1.09 2.58
C ALA A 29 5.66 -0.09 1.62
N THR A 30 6.64 -0.30 0.74
CA THR A 30 6.68 -1.44 -0.17
C THR A 30 6.70 -2.78 0.56
N ALA A 31 7.52 -2.93 1.60
CA ALA A 31 7.60 -4.17 2.37
C ALA A 31 6.26 -4.52 3.03
N VAL A 32 5.56 -3.52 3.57
CA VAL A 32 4.24 -3.69 4.20
C VAL A 32 3.19 -4.10 3.15
N LEU A 33 3.17 -3.47 1.98
CA LEU A 33 2.28 -3.86 0.88
C LEU A 33 2.58 -5.29 0.37
N ARG A 34 3.85 -5.67 0.26
CA ARG A 34 4.24 -7.05 -0.12
C ARG A 34 3.73 -8.08 0.90
N ALA A 35 3.84 -7.76 2.20
CA ALA A 35 3.33 -8.63 3.26
C ALA A 35 1.81 -8.80 3.16
N LEU A 36 1.06 -7.71 2.94
CA LEU A 36 -0.38 -7.77 2.72
C LEU A 36 -0.73 -8.59 1.47
N GLY A 37 -0.06 -8.35 0.34
CA GLY A 37 -0.28 -9.11 -0.89
C GLY A 37 -0.08 -10.61 -0.71
N LYS A 38 0.96 -11.01 0.04
CA LYS A 38 1.16 -12.42 0.41
C LYS A 38 0.00 -12.99 1.23
N MET A 39 -0.49 -12.24 2.23
CA MET A 39 -1.64 -12.68 3.03
C MET A 39 -2.90 -12.85 2.18
N ILE A 40 -3.16 -11.94 1.23
CA ILE A 40 -4.29 -12.03 0.30
C ILE A 40 -4.21 -13.31 -0.55
N VAL A 41 -3.04 -13.60 -1.11
CA VAL A 41 -2.83 -14.82 -1.92
C VAL A 41 -3.05 -16.07 -1.09
N GLU A 42 -2.43 -16.13 0.09
CA GLU A 42 -2.54 -17.31 0.97
C GLU A 42 -3.97 -17.49 1.50
N ALA A 43 -4.67 -16.41 1.86
CA ALA A 43 -6.06 -16.47 2.31
C ALA A 43 -7.01 -16.89 1.19
N SER A 44 -6.88 -16.32 -0.02
CA SER A 44 -7.71 -16.69 -1.17
C SER A 44 -7.61 -18.18 -1.50
N ALA A 45 -6.39 -18.74 -1.40
CA ALA A 45 -6.17 -20.16 -1.64
C ALA A 45 -6.95 -21.08 -0.67
N THR A 46 -7.25 -20.61 0.55
CA THR A 46 -8.03 -21.41 1.53
C THR A 46 -9.49 -21.64 1.11
N ILE A 47 -10.03 -20.78 0.25
CA ILE A 47 -11.39 -20.88 -0.30
C ILE A 47 -11.39 -21.34 -1.77
N GLY A 48 -10.24 -21.80 -2.28
CA GLY A 48 -10.10 -22.29 -3.65
C GLY A 48 -10.07 -21.19 -4.72
N VAL A 49 -9.81 -19.94 -4.35
CA VAL A 49 -9.64 -18.80 -5.26
C VAL A 49 -8.16 -18.54 -5.49
N GLU A 50 -7.75 -18.38 -6.74
CA GLU A 50 -6.39 -17.99 -7.10
C GLU A 50 -6.32 -16.46 -7.21
N ALA A 51 -5.47 -15.83 -6.38
CA ALA A 51 -5.27 -14.38 -6.40
C ALA A 51 -3.89 -14.04 -6.95
N PHE A 52 -3.84 -12.97 -7.74
CA PHE A 52 -2.62 -12.47 -8.36
C PHE A 52 -2.35 -11.05 -7.88
N VAL A 53 -1.10 -10.78 -7.50
CA VAL A 53 -0.73 -9.48 -6.92
C VAL A 53 0.58 -8.95 -7.50
N VAL A 54 0.62 -7.63 -7.72
CA VAL A 54 1.81 -6.94 -8.23
C VAL A 54 1.98 -5.60 -7.52
N ILE A 55 3.23 -5.22 -7.25
CA ILE A 55 3.60 -3.86 -6.86
C ILE A 55 4.59 -3.36 -7.89
N HIS A 56 4.14 -2.46 -8.76
CA HIS A 56 5.03 -1.79 -9.69
C HIS A 56 5.91 -0.77 -8.95
N ASP A 57 7.16 -0.65 -9.38
CA ASP A 57 8.08 0.39 -8.91
C ASP A 57 8.30 0.48 -7.38
N GLY A 58 8.11 -0.61 -6.64
CA GLY A 58 8.23 -0.61 -5.18
C GLY A 58 9.60 -0.20 -4.63
N ASP A 59 10.66 -0.25 -5.44
CA ASP A 59 12.03 0.10 -5.01
C ASP A 59 12.39 1.58 -5.27
N LYS A 60 11.51 2.35 -5.93
CA LYS A 60 11.72 3.79 -6.13
C LYS A 60 11.56 4.55 -4.82
N ILE A 61 12.26 5.68 -4.71
CA ILE A 61 12.14 6.59 -3.57
C ILE A 61 10.97 7.52 -3.83
N TYR A 62 9.98 7.47 -2.95
CA TYR A 62 8.82 8.34 -3.00
C TYR A 62 8.61 9.07 -1.67
N ASP A 63 7.90 10.19 -1.75
CA ASP A 63 7.33 10.88 -0.62
C ASP A 63 5.81 10.67 -0.62
N PRO A 64 5.16 10.54 0.55
CA PRO A 64 3.71 10.43 0.61
C PRO A 64 3.04 11.71 0.11
N ALA A 65 1.90 11.56 -0.54
CA ALA A 65 1.07 12.65 -1.05
C ALA A 65 -0.39 12.38 -0.67
N ASP A 66 -1.13 13.43 -0.32
CA ASP A 66 -2.55 13.34 0.08
C ASP A 66 -2.82 12.27 1.17
N GLY A 67 -1.87 12.15 2.11
CA GLY A 67 -1.90 11.21 3.23
C GLY A 67 -1.67 9.74 2.88
N MET A 68 -1.19 9.45 1.67
CA MET A 68 -0.95 8.09 1.17
C MET A 68 0.47 7.91 0.64
N TRP A 69 1.00 6.71 0.80
CA TRP A 69 2.18 6.26 0.07
C TRP A 69 1.80 5.97 -1.40
N PRO A 70 2.59 6.41 -2.38
CA PRO A 70 2.26 6.25 -3.79
C PRO A 70 2.51 4.84 -4.33
N GLN A 71 3.19 3.97 -3.57
CA GLN A 71 3.27 2.55 -3.92
C GLN A 71 1.88 1.92 -3.87
N GLN A 72 1.57 1.18 -4.93
CA GLN A 72 0.28 0.53 -5.11
C GLN A 72 0.47 -0.98 -5.24
N LEU A 73 -0.29 -1.72 -4.45
CA LEU A 73 -0.50 -3.15 -4.63
C LEU A 73 -1.74 -3.33 -5.50
N LEU A 74 -1.55 -3.82 -6.71
CA LEU A 74 -2.62 -4.26 -7.59
C LEU A 74 -2.97 -5.70 -7.24
N VAL A 75 -4.27 -5.99 -7.17
CA VAL A 75 -4.81 -7.31 -6.87
C VAL A 75 -5.85 -7.67 -7.91
N SER A 76 -5.71 -8.86 -8.47
CA SER A 76 -6.68 -9.50 -9.37
C SER A 76 -7.10 -10.84 -8.78
N LEU A 77 -8.39 -11.17 -8.89
CA LEU A 77 -8.96 -12.46 -8.50
C LEU A 77 -9.40 -13.30 -9.72
N ASP A 78 -9.30 -12.73 -10.93
CA ASP A 78 -9.83 -13.32 -12.17
C ASP A 78 -8.70 -13.74 -13.14
N GLY A 79 -7.44 -13.51 -12.79
CA GLY A 79 -6.27 -13.89 -13.58
C GLY A 79 -5.03 -13.04 -13.28
N PRO A 80 -3.90 -13.28 -13.98
CA PRO A 80 -2.69 -12.48 -13.84
C PRO A 80 -2.97 -10.97 -13.98
N VAL A 81 -2.32 -10.16 -13.16
CA VAL A 81 -2.57 -8.70 -13.12
C VAL A 81 -2.27 -8.04 -14.47
N GLU A 82 -1.29 -8.54 -15.21
CA GLU A 82 -0.88 -8.02 -16.51
C GLU A 82 -1.93 -8.25 -17.62
N ASP A 83 -2.79 -9.26 -17.45
CA ASP A 83 -3.81 -9.65 -18.42
C ASP A 83 -5.23 -9.23 -18.00
N ALA A 84 -5.40 -8.77 -16.75
CA ALA A 84 -6.68 -8.38 -16.17
C ALA A 84 -7.20 -7.06 -16.74
N ASP A 85 -8.53 -6.91 -16.81
CA ASP A 85 -9.17 -5.64 -17.10
C ASP A 85 -8.84 -4.65 -15.97
N PRO A 86 -8.31 -3.44 -16.25
CA PRO A 86 -8.08 -2.43 -15.23
C PRO A 86 -9.29 -2.10 -14.36
N ASP A 87 -10.51 -2.23 -14.88
CA ASP A 87 -11.74 -2.01 -14.12
C ASP A 87 -12.05 -3.18 -13.15
N GLU A 88 -11.47 -4.36 -13.36
CA GLU A 88 -11.60 -5.52 -12.46
C GLU A 88 -10.50 -5.54 -11.37
N LEU A 89 -9.46 -4.71 -11.52
CA LEU A 89 -8.38 -4.62 -10.55
C LEU A 89 -8.80 -3.89 -9.28
N ARG A 90 -8.33 -4.41 -8.14
CA ARG A 90 -8.33 -3.70 -6.86
C ARG A 90 -6.98 -3.06 -6.65
N THR A 91 -6.98 -1.78 -6.28
CA THR A 91 -5.76 -1.01 -5.98
C THR A 91 -5.68 -0.76 -4.48
N VAL A 92 -4.62 -1.24 -3.84
CA VAL A 92 -4.38 -1.07 -2.41
C VAL A 92 -3.18 -0.16 -2.17
N THR A 93 -3.38 0.89 -1.36
CA THR A 93 -2.36 1.85 -0.95
C THR A 93 -2.18 1.84 0.57
N LEU A 94 -0.97 2.17 1.02
CA LEU A 94 -0.68 2.33 2.45
C LEU A 94 -0.92 3.78 2.88
N MET A 95 -1.69 3.98 3.94
CA MET A 95 -1.88 5.31 4.53
C MET A 95 -0.60 5.78 5.23
N ALA A 96 -0.21 7.03 5.02
CA ALA A 96 1.00 7.62 5.60
C ALA A 96 0.72 8.30 6.95
N ASP A 97 -0.47 8.84 7.14
CA ASP A 97 -0.80 9.77 8.23
C ASP A 97 -1.44 9.10 9.45
N THR A 98 -1.42 7.75 9.51
CA THR A 98 -2.02 6.99 10.60
C THR A 98 -0.97 6.39 11.54
N PRO A 99 -1.16 6.41 12.87
CA PRO A 99 -0.24 5.80 13.82
C PRO A 99 -0.25 4.26 13.73
N ALA A 100 -1.35 3.68 13.24
CA ALA A 100 -1.46 2.26 12.93
C ALA A 100 -1.24 2.00 11.43
N THR A 101 -0.88 0.76 11.07
CA THR A 101 -0.86 0.31 9.68
C THR A 101 -2.29 0.21 9.16
N VAL A 102 -2.67 1.15 8.28
CA VAL A 102 -3.98 1.19 7.63
C VAL A 102 -3.79 1.21 6.12
N PHE A 103 -4.60 0.44 5.42
CA PHE A 103 -4.63 0.37 3.97
C PHE A 103 -5.91 0.98 3.44
N ARG A 104 -5.85 1.55 2.24
CA ARG A 104 -7.01 1.94 1.45
C ARG A 104 -7.06 1.07 0.20
N CYS A 105 -8.17 0.37 0.01
CA CYS A 105 -8.50 -0.35 -1.22
C CYS A 105 -9.49 0.47 -2.04
N GLU A 106 -9.23 0.59 -3.34
CA GLU A 106 -10.10 1.20 -4.33
C GLU A 106 -10.38 0.22 -5.47
N TRP A 107 -11.60 0.25 -6.03
CA TRP A 107 -12.01 -0.61 -7.14
C TRP A 107 -13.10 0.07 -7.96
N GLN A 108 -13.22 -0.29 -9.24
CA GLN A 108 -14.31 0.18 -10.08
C GLN A 108 -15.60 -0.58 -9.72
N ARG A 109 -16.70 0.15 -9.51
CA ARG A 109 -18.01 -0.43 -9.26
C ARG A 109 -18.82 -0.53 -10.54
N ALA A 110 -19.80 -1.43 -10.55
CA ALA A 110 -20.73 -1.61 -11.67
C ALA A 110 -21.54 -0.34 -12.02
N ASP A 111 -21.67 0.63 -11.11
CA ASP A 111 -22.33 1.92 -11.37
C ASP A 111 -21.38 2.98 -11.98
N GLY A 112 -20.15 2.58 -12.33
CA GLY A 112 -19.12 3.45 -12.91
C GLY A 112 -18.40 4.33 -11.90
N LYS A 113 -18.66 4.18 -10.59
CA LYS A 113 -17.99 4.94 -9.52
C LYS A 113 -16.86 4.13 -8.91
N ILE A 114 -15.93 4.83 -8.26
CA ILE A 114 -14.89 4.21 -7.46
C ILE A 114 -15.46 3.82 -6.09
N GLY A 115 -15.36 2.54 -5.76
CA GLY A 115 -15.53 2.03 -4.41
C GLY A 115 -14.26 2.28 -3.59
N ARG A 116 -14.43 2.48 -2.28
CA ARG A 116 -13.33 2.70 -1.35
C ARG A 116 -13.60 1.99 -0.03
N GLN A 117 -12.60 1.29 0.49
CA GLN A 117 -12.60 0.65 1.79
C GLN A 117 -11.27 0.92 2.49
N GLU A 118 -11.30 1.23 3.78
CA GLU A 118 -10.10 1.37 4.60
C GLU A 118 -10.10 0.32 5.71
N GLY A 119 -8.92 -0.15 6.10
CA GLY A 119 -8.83 -1.17 7.13
C GLY A 119 -7.40 -1.50 7.57
N ARG A 120 -7.31 -2.07 8.77
CA ARG A 120 -6.10 -2.73 9.28
C ARG A 120 -5.83 -4.02 8.48
N PRO A 121 -4.62 -4.63 8.59
CA PRO A 121 -4.22 -5.72 7.70
C PRO A 121 -5.22 -6.87 7.58
N LEU A 122 -5.75 -7.39 8.70
CA LEU A 122 -6.68 -8.53 8.68
C LEU A 122 -8.04 -8.14 8.10
N ALA A 123 -8.59 -6.99 8.48
CA ALA A 123 -9.84 -6.47 7.91
C ALA A 123 -9.74 -6.26 6.40
N MET A 124 -8.57 -5.79 5.92
CA MET A 124 -8.32 -5.63 4.49
C MET A 124 -8.25 -6.97 3.76
N VAL A 125 -7.62 -7.99 4.34
CA VAL A 125 -7.60 -9.35 3.77
C VAL A 125 -9.02 -9.90 3.69
N ALA A 126 -9.77 -9.90 4.80
CA ALA A 126 -11.15 -10.36 4.84
C ALA A 126 -12.02 -9.67 3.78
N PHE A 127 -11.90 -8.34 3.65
CA PHE A 127 -12.64 -7.56 2.66
C PHE A 127 -12.30 -7.94 1.20
N ILE A 128 -11.02 -8.17 0.89
CA ILE A 128 -10.59 -8.47 -0.49
C ILE A 128 -10.94 -9.91 -0.87
N THR A 129 -10.71 -10.85 0.04
CA THR A 129 -10.79 -12.28 -0.26
C THR A 129 -12.14 -12.89 0.10
N ASP A 130 -13.02 -12.16 0.79
CA ASP A 130 -14.28 -12.65 1.35
C ASP A 130 -14.09 -13.85 2.31
N VAL A 131 -12.89 -13.96 2.90
CA VAL A 131 -12.57 -15.01 3.88
C VAL A 131 -13.02 -14.53 5.24
N ASP A 132 -13.82 -15.37 5.91
CA ASP A 132 -14.23 -15.13 7.28
C ASP A 132 -13.06 -15.35 8.26
N ILE A 133 -12.78 -14.35 9.10
CA ILE A 133 -11.68 -14.37 10.07
C ILE A 133 -12.31 -14.25 11.46
N PRO A 134 -12.44 -15.36 12.22
CA PRO A 134 -13.30 -15.39 13.40
C PRO A 134 -12.76 -14.61 14.61
N TRP A 135 -11.51 -14.16 14.58
CA TRP A 135 -10.90 -13.33 15.64
C TRP A 135 -10.79 -11.85 15.27
N LEU A 136 -11.41 -11.42 14.15
CA LEU A 136 -11.44 -10.01 13.76
C LEU A 136 -12.42 -9.19 14.63
N ASP A 137 -13.50 -9.83 15.11
CA ASP A 137 -14.52 -9.23 15.98
C ASP A 137 -14.06 -9.03 17.43
N ASP A 138 -12.89 -9.57 17.80
CA ASP A 138 -12.33 -9.45 19.16
C ASP A 138 -11.52 -8.15 19.38
N GLU A 139 -11.38 -7.27 18.36
CA GLU A 139 -10.60 -6.02 18.42
C GLU A 139 -11.45 -4.71 18.48
N ASP A 140 -12.58 -4.71 19.19
CA ASP A 140 -13.34 -3.49 19.54
C ASP A 140 -12.88 -2.85 20.88
#